data_AF-A0A2T6SVK9-F1
#
_entry.id   AF-A0A2T6SVK9-F1
#
_cell.length_a   1.000
_cell.length_b   1.000
_cell.length_c   1.000
_cell.angle_alpha   90.00
_cell.angle_beta   90.00
_cell.angle_gamma   90.00
#
_symmetry.space_group_name_H-M   'P 1'
#
loop_
_entity.id
_entity.type
_entity.pdbx_description
1 polymer ?
#
loop_
_entity_poly.entity_id
_entity_poly.type
_entity_poly.pdbx_seq_one_letter_code
_entity_poly.pdbx_strand_id
1 'polypeptide(L)'
;NTVIDPGMLKSVEVTKGAANASAGPGAIAGVIKMETKGAADFIPRGKSYAASGAVSFYTNFGDRETFRSAYQSTHFDIIAYYTHQNIFYYRSGATAMKNLFKPTQADKEPGTPSEQNNALIKMNGYLSDRDTLTFSWNMTRDNATRPLRSNAIG
;
A
#
# COMPACT_ATOMS: atom_id res chain seq x y z
N ASN A 1 3.39 10.49 -9.77
CA ASN A 1 2.36 9.50 -9.32
C ASN A 1 2.94 8.66 -8.19
N THR A 2 2.54 8.89 -6.94
CA THR A 2 3.07 8.15 -5.79
C THR A 2 2.16 6.95 -5.53
N VAL A 3 2.63 5.76 -5.91
CA VAL A 3 1.93 4.51 -5.61
C VAL A 3 2.33 4.08 -4.20
N ILE A 4 1.38 4.10 -3.28
CA ILE A 4 1.53 3.54 -1.93
C ILE A 4 0.60 2.33 -1.81
N ASP A 5 1.08 1.26 -1.20
CA ASP A 5 0.23 0.10 -0.96
C ASP A 5 -0.88 0.44 0.05
N PRO A 6 -2.16 0.21 -0.28
CA PRO A 6 -3.29 0.52 0.61
C PRO A 6 -3.24 -0.21 1.95
N GLY A 7 -2.61 -1.38 2.01
CA GLY A 7 -2.41 -2.16 3.23
C GLY A 7 -1.53 -1.46 4.28
N MET A 8 -0.70 -0.50 3.84
CA MET A 8 0.10 0.37 4.71
C MET A 8 -0.69 1.56 5.27
N LEU A 9 -1.86 1.87 4.71
CA LEU A 9 -2.64 3.05 5.05
C LEU A 9 -3.64 2.77 6.17
N LYS A 10 -3.72 3.71 7.11
CA LYS A 10 -4.79 3.83 8.09
C LYS A 10 -5.98 4.58 7.51
N SER A 11 -5.71 5.69 6.83
CA SER A 11 -6.75 6.58 6.30
C SER A 11 -6.31 7.26 5.00
N VAL A 12 -7.31 7.61 4.18
CA VAL A 12 -7.16 8.45 2.99
C VAL A 12 -8.26 9.51 3.06
N GLU A 13 -7.88 10.78 3.04
CA GLU A 13 -8.78 11.92 3.05
C GLU A 13 -8.65 12.69 1.74
N VAL A 14 -9.78 13.00 1.10
CA VAL A 14 -9.83 13.66 -0.21
C VAL A 14 -10.58 14.98 -0.07
N THR A 15 -9.86 16.08 -0.23
CA THR A 15 -10.43 17.43 -0.25
C THR A 15 -10.51 17.92 -1.69
N LYS A 16 -11.71 18.31 -2.13
CA LYS A 16 -11.97 18.80 -3.50
C LYS A 16 -11.99 20.33 -3.52
N GLY A 17 -11.45 20.95 -4.57
CA GLY A 17 -11.36 22.41 -4.70
C GLY A 17 -10.20 23.00 -3.92
N ALA A 18 -10.10 24.34 -3.87
CA ALA A 18 -9.02 25.02 -3.16
C ALA A 18 -9.04 24.61 -1.68
N ALA A 19 -8.05 23.82 -1.26
CA ALA A 19 -7.98 23.35 0.11
C ALA A 19 -7.47 24.46 1.06
N ASN A 20 -7.75 24.30 2.36
CA ASN A 20 -7.27 25.21 3.41
C ASN A 20 -5.75 25.43 3.33
N ALA A 21 -5.27 26.57 3.83
CA ALA A 21 -3.86 26.97 3.78
C ALA A 21 -2.88 25.94 4.38
N SER A 22 -3.34 25.09 5.31
CA SER A 22 -2.56 24.00 5.91
C SER A 22 -2.28 22.82 4.96
N ALA A 23 -2.91 22.79 3.79
CA ALA A 23 -2.73 21.75 2.78
C ALA A 23 -1.46 21.93 1.93
N GLY A 24 -0.76 23.08 2.09
CA GLY A 24 0.50 23.36 1.44
C GLY A 24 0.37 23.91 0.01
N PRO A 25 1.50 24.24 -0.64
CA PRO A 25 1.51 24.78 -2.00
C PRO A 25 0.98 23.74 -3.01
N GLY A 26 0.21 24.21 -4.01
CA GLY A 26 -0.35 23.35 -5.08
C GLY A 26 -1.75 22.80 -4.82
N ALA A 27 -2.34 23.07 -3.65
CA ALA A 27 -3.68 22.64 -3.24
C ALA A 27 -4.87 23.29 -3.99
N ILE A 28 -4.62 23.94 -5.12
CA ILE A 28 -5.60 24.75 -5.87
C ILE A 28 -6.73 23.87 -6.44
N ALA A 29 -6.42 22.63 -6.82
CA ALA A 29 -7.38 21.68 -7.37
C ALA A 29 -7.91 20.66 -6.34
N GLY A 30 -7.41 20.70 -5.10
CA GLY A 30 -7.68 19.71 -4.05
C GLY A 30 -6.42 19.02 -3.54
N VAL A 31 -6.56 18.24 -2.46
CA VAL A 31 -5.47 17.50 -1.82
C VAL A 31 -5.93 16.11 -1.41
N ILE A 32 -5.03 15.14 -1.56
CA ILE A 32 -5.17 13.80 -1.01
C ILE A 32 -4.19 13.65 0.14
N LYS A 33 -4.71 13.43 1.35
CA LYS A 33 -3.90 13.17 2.54
C LYS A 33 -3.95 11.68 2.87
N MET A 34 -2.78 11.08 3.07
CA MET A 34 -2.62 9.66 3.36
C MET A 34 -1.92 9.49 4.70
N GLU A 35 -2.49 8.71 5.60
CA GLU A 35 -1.90 8.38 6.90
C GLU A 35 -1.50 6.91 6.94
N THR A 36 -0.25 6.61 7.30
CA THR A 36 0.24 5.24 7.44
C THR A 36 -0.09 4.66 8.82
N LYS A 37 -0.32 3.34 8.86
CA LYS A 37 -0.58 2.60 10.10
C LYS A 37 0.57 2.71 11.11
N GLY A 38 0.23 2.81 12.39
CA GLY A 38 1.12 2.60 13.53
C GLY A 38 0.88 1.26 14.21
N ALA A 39 1.67 0.94 15.24
CA ALA A 39 1.55 -0.32 15.98
C ALA A 39 0.15 -0.50 16.63
N ALA A 40 -0.38 0.57 17.22
CA ALA A 40 -1.69 0.57 17.88
C ALA A 40 -2.87 0.28 16.92
N ASP A 41 -2.71 0.51 15.62
CA ASP A 41 -3.73 0.20 14.61
C ASP A 41 -3.78 -1.30 14.27
N PHE A 42 -2.77 -2.08 14.70
CA PHE A 42 -2.64 -3.50 14.41
C PHE A 42 -2.70 -4.40 15.65
N ILE A 43 -2.20 -3.92 16.80
CA ILE A 43 -2.18 -4.70 18.04
C ILE A 43 -3.57 -4.70 18.70
N PRO A 44 -4.18 -5.88 18.96
CA PRO A 44 -5.45 -5.96 19.68
C PRO A 44 -5.36 -5.36 21.09
N ARG A 45 -6.48 -4.83 21.59
CA ARG A 45 -6.56 -4.28 22.95
C ARG A 45 -6.09 -5.31 23.99
N GLY A 46 -5.28 -4.87 24.95
CA GLY A 46 -4.73 -5.72 26.02
C GLY A 46 -3.55 -6.61 25.59
N LYS A 47 -3.02 -6.46 24.38
CA LYS A 47 -1.80 -7.14 23.90
C LYS A 47 -0.66 -6.14 23.73
N SER A 48 0.57 -6.64 23.81
CA SER A 48 1.80 -5.87 23.54
C SER A 48 2.39 -6.16 22.16
N TYR A 49 1.89 -7.15 21.43
CA TYR A 49 2.37 -7.49 20.10
C TYR A 49 1.27 -8.14 19.26
N ALA A 50 1.49 -8.13 17.94
CA ALA A 50 0.69 -8.86 16.96
C ALA A 50 1.53 -9.19 15.74
N ALA A 51 1.21 -10.30 15.08
CA ALA A 51 1.78 -10.66 13.77
C ALA A 51 0.70 -11.33 12.91
N SER A 52 0.75 -11.12 11.60
CA SER A 52 -0.15 -11.74 10.64
C SER A 52 0.54 -11.97 9.30
N GLY A 53 0.27 -13.12 8.69
CA GLY A 53 0.58 -13.40 7.29
C GLY A 53 -0.70 -13.61 6.49
N ALA A 54 -0.71 -13.25 5.21
CA ALA A 54 -1.77 -13.56 4.27
C ALA A 54 -1.18 -13.89 2.90
N VAL A 55 -1.77 -14.89 2.24
CA VAL A 55 -1.48 -15.25 0.85
C VAL A 55 -2.81 -15.25 0.10
N SER A 56 -2.86 -14.64 -1.08
CA SER A 56 -4.04 -14.52 -1.92
C SER A 56 -3.71 -14.87 -3.36
N PHE A 57 -4.66 -15.51 -4.04
CA PHE A 57 -4.56 -15.82 -5.47
C PHE A 57 -5.72 -15.17 -6.20
N TYR A 58 -5.44 -14.58 -7.35
CA TYR A 58 -6.44 -13.91 -8.18
C TYR A 58 -6.86 -14.81 -9.34
N THR A 59 -8.17 -14.91 -9.56
CA THR A 59 -8.75 -15.64 -10.70
C THR A 59 -8.44 -14.95 -12.04
N ASN A 60 -8.13 -13.66 -12.00
CA ASN A 60 -7.50 -12.93 -13.09
C ASN A 60 -5.97 -12.92 -12.93
N PHE A 61 -5.43 -14.12 -12.68
CA PHE A 61 -4.04 -14.54 -12.62
C PHE A 61 -3.03 -13.57 -12.00
N GLY A 62 -2.83 -13.79 -10.70
CA GLY A 62 -1.72 -13.27 -9.93
C GLY A 62 -1.78 -13.78 -8.50
N ASP A 63 -0.82 -13.37 -7.71
CA ASP A 63 -0.73 -13.69 -6.30
C ASP A 63 -0.30 -12.45 -5.50
N ARG A 64 -0.60 -12.51 -4.21
CA ARG A 64 -0.21 -11.49 -3.25
C ARG A 64 0.09 -12.11 -1.91
N GLU A 65 1.25 -11.76 -1.39
CA GLU A 65 1.73 -12.14 -0.08
C GLU A 65 1.85 -10.90 0.79
N THR A 66 1.44 -11.00 2.05
CA THR A 66 1.52 -9.89 3.01
C THR A 66 1.99 -10.40 4.35
N PHE A 67 2.96 -9.72 4.92
CA PHE A 67 3.45 -9.93 6.27
C PHE A 67 3.34 -8.63 7.07
N ARG A 68 2.88 -8.75 8.32
CA ARG A 68 2.77 -7.63 9.25
C ARG A 68 3.16 -8.08 10.63
N SER A 69 3.90 -7.25 11.34
CA SER A 69 4.23 -7.44 12.75
C SER A 69 4.31 -6.11 13.47
N ALA A 70 3.85 -6.07 14.70
CA ALA A 70 4.00 -4.89 15.56
C ALA A 70 4.28 -5.29 17.00
N TYR A 71 4.94 -4.39 17.71
CA TYR A 71 5.21 -4.48 19.13
C TYR A 71 5.00 -3.10 19.76
N GLN A 72 4.48 -3.06 20.98
CA GLN A 72 4.32 -1.85 21.78
C GLN A 72 4.72 -2.11 23.24
N SER A 73 5.31 -1.09 23.83
CA SER A 73 5.68 -1.03 25.25
C SER A 73 5.35 0.35 25.81
N THR A 74 5.71 0.60 27.07
CA THR A 74 5.54 1.91 27.71
C THR A 74 6.44 3.00 27.13
N HIS A 75 7.56 2.65 26.49
CA HIS A 75 8.56 3.62 26.02
C HIS A 75 8.66 3.72 24.50
N PHE A 76 8.20 2.70 23.78
CA PHE A 76 8.25 2.71 22.32
C PHE A 76 7.24 1.76 21.70
N ASP A 77 6.91 2.03 20.44
CA ASP A 77 6.20 1.12 19.57
C ASP A 77 6.88 1.01 18.20
N ILE A 78 6.63 -0.12 17.53
CA ILE A 78 7.14 -0.40 16.19
C ILE A 78 6.12 -1.22 15.40
N ILE A 79 5.98 -0.90 14.13
CA ILE A 79 5.28 -1.72 13.14
C ILE A 79 6.18 -1.93 11.92
N ALA A 80 6.16 -3.15 11.42
CA ALA A 80 6.74 -3.55 10.14
C ALA A 80 5.63 -4.15 9.26
N TYR A 81 5.63 -3.75 8.00
CA TYR A 81 4.72 -4.22 6.96
C TYR A 81 5.54 -4.55 5.73
N TYR A 82 5.27 -5.68 5.11
CA TYR A 82 5.81 -6.05 3.81
C TYR A 82 4.72 -6.71 2.97
N THR A 83 4.70 -6.41 1.68
CA THR A 83 3.89 -7.14 0.71
C THR A 83 4.65 -7.34 -0.59
N HIS A 84 4.50 -8.54 -1.13
CA HIS A 84 4.88 -8.89 -2.48
C HIS A 84 3.60 -9.13 -3.27
N GLN A 85 3.50 -8.57 -4.46
CA GLN A 85 2.37 -8.79 -5.36
C GLN A 85 2.89 -9.06 -6.75
N ASN A 86 2.47 -10.17 -7.34
CA ASN A 86 2.82 -10.52 -8.71
C ASN A 86 1.53 -10.71 -9.51
N ILE A 87 1.30 -9.81 -10.47
CA ILE A 87 0.22 -9.92 -11.43
C ILE A 87 0.80 -10.52 -12.69
N PHE A 88 0.38 -11.74 -13.05
CA PHE A 88 0.92 -12.43 -14.22
C PHE A 88 0.37 -11.83 -15.50
N TYR A 89 -0.93 -11.52 -15.54
CA TYR A 89 -1.61 -10.85 -16.63
C TYR A 89 -3.03 -10.49 -16.21
N TYR A 90 -3.58 -9.48 -16.85
CA TYR A 90 -4.99 -9.13 -16.75
C TYR A 90 -5.75 -9.60 -18.00
N ARG A 91 -6.98 -10.06 -17.82
CA ARG A 91 -7.98 -10.30 -18.87
C ARG A 91 -9.11 -9.30 -18.71
N SER A 92 -9.50 -8.65 -19.80
CA SER A 92 -10.63 -7.71 -19.79
C SER A 92 -11.96 -8.43 -19.64
N GLY A 93 -13.05 -7.69 -19.38
CA GLY A 93 -14.38 -8.28 -19.23
C GLY A 93 -14.84 -9.11 -20.44
N ALA A 94 -14.33 -8.78 -21.64
CA ALA A 94 -14.63 -9.53 -22.87
C ALA A 94 -13.98 -10.93 -22.90
N THR A 95 -12.84 -11.13 -22.23
CA THR A 95 -12.07 -12.39 -22.25
C THR A 95 -11.99 -13.07 -20.87
N ALA A 96 -12.51 -12.46 -19.81
CA ALA A 96 -12.39 -12.93 -18.43
C ALA A 96 -12.87 -14.38 -18.21
N MET A 97 -13.94 -14.79 -18.90
CA MET A 97 -14.49 -16.16 -18.80
C MET A 97 -14.08 -17.08 -19.95
N LYS A 98 -13.41 -16.54 -20.98
CA LYS A 98 -12.99 -17.33 -22.13
C LYS A 98 -11.75 -18.15 -21.78
N ASN A 99 -11.74 -19.42 -22.19
CA ASN A 99 -10.62 -20.34 -21.96
C ASN A 99 -10.14 -20.35 -20.49
N LEU A 100 -11.07 -20.35 -19.52
CA LEU A 100 -10.83 -20.02 -18.11
C LEU A 100 -9.61 -20.72 -17.49
N PHE A 101 -9.43 -22.01 -17.76
CA PHE A 101 -8.32 -22.80 -17.21
C PHE A 101 -7.07 -22.83 -18.10
N LYS A 102 -7.18 -22.42 -19.38
CA LYS A 102 -6.10 -22.47 -20.38
C LYS A 102 -6.14 -21.25 -21.31
N PRO A 103 -5.93 -20.02 -20.80
CA PRO A 103 -6.06 -18.80 -21.59
C PRO A 103 -4.98 -18.70 -22.66
N THR A 104 -5.38 -18.25 -23.85
CA THR A 104 -4.48 -17.98 -24.98
C THR A 104 -3.85 -16.59 -24.85
N GLN A 105 -2.83 -16.27 -25.64
CA GLN A 105 -2.26 -14.91 -25.64
C GLN A 105 -3.26 -13.84 -26.05
N ALA A 106 -4.19 -14.16 -26.96
CA ALA A 106 -5.26 -13.25 -27.37
C ALA A 106 -6.30 -12.98 -26.27
N ASP A 107 -6.35 -13.81 -25.23
CA ASP A 107 -7.25 -13.59 -24.10
C ASP A 107 -6.64 -12.64 -23.06
N LYS A 108 -5.33 -12.34 -23.16
CA LYS A 108 -4.54 -11.57 -22.19
C LYS A 108 -4.29 -10.16 -22.71
N GLU A 109 -4.38 -9.17 -21.82
CA GLU A 109 -4.09 -7.78 -22.16
C GLU A 109 -2.56 -7.54 -22.20
N PRO A 110 -2.00 -7.02 -23.31
CA PRO A 110 -0.58 -6.74 -23.43
C PRO A 110 -0.07 -5.71 -22.40
N GLY A 111 1.11 -5.95 -21.83
CA GLY A 111 1.77 -5.02 -20.92
C GLY A 111 1.11 -4.86 -19.54
N THR A 112 0.28 -5.83 -19.17
CA THR A 112 -0.35 -5.92 -17.84
C THR A 112 0.41 -6.74 -16.78
N PRO A 113 1.43 -7.57 -17.09
CA PRO A 113 2.25 -8.16 -16.05
C PRO A 113 2.92 -7.10 -15.17
N SER A 114 2.89 -7.29 -13.86
CA SER A 114 3.37 -6.30 -12.88
C SER A 114 3.81 -7.00 -11.61
N GLU A 115 5.04 -6.73 -11.18
CA GLU A 115 5.55 -7.17 -9.88
C GLU A 115 5.75 -5.95 -8.98
N GLN A 116 5.22 -6.00 -7.77
CA GLN A 116 5.33 -4.91 -6.80
C GLN A 116 5.81 -5.43 -5.45
N ASN A 117 6.79 -4.74 -4.88
CA ASN A 117 7.28 -4.95 -3.54
C ASN A 117 7.06 -3.68 -2.73
N ASN A 118 6.34 -3.77 -1.62
CA ASN A 118 6.13 -2.63 -0.73
C ASN A 118 6.56 -2.96 0.70
N ALA A 119 7.17 -1.99 1.36
CA ALA A 119 7.61 -2.10 2.74
C ALA A 119 7.34 -0.80 3.51
N LEU A 120 6.94 -0.95 4.76
CA LEU A 120 6.81 0.13 5.72
C LEU A 120 7.44 -0.31 7.04
N ILE A 121 8.25 0.58 7.61
CA ILE A 121 8.72 0.51 8.99
C ILE A 121 8.38 1.85 9.65
N LYS A 122 7.69 1.80 10.79
CA LYS A 122 7.40 2.99 11.60
C LYS A 122 7.66 2.68 13.06
N MET A 123 8.34 3.60 13.72
CA MET A 123 8.73 3.50 15.12
C MET A 123 8.38 4.80 15.82
N ASN A 124 7.84 4.71 17.04
CA ASN A 124 7.64 5.85 17.92
C ASN A 124 8.39 5.62 19.22
N GLY A 125 9.09 6.64 19.72
CA GLY A 125 9.66 6.68 21.06
C GLY A 125 8.95 7.72 21.92
N TYR A 126 8.48 7.31 23.09
CA TYR A 126 7.78 8.18 24.05
C TYR A 126 8.79 8.73 25.06
N LEU A 127 9.20 9.97 24.87
CA LEU A 127 10.24 10.62 25.69
C LEU A 127 9.67 11.14 27.02
N SER A 128 8.40 11.52 27.01
CA SER A 128 7.61 11.96 28.15
C SER A 128 6.13 11.62 27.91
N ASP A 129 5.24 11.94 28.86
CA ASP A 129 3.79 11.80 28.67
C ASP A 129 3.22 12.68 27.53
N ARG A 130 4.02 13.63 27.00
CA ARG A 130 3.61 14.58 25.96
C ARG A 130 4.44 14.50 24.69
N ASP A 131 5.69 14.04 24.80
CA ASP A 131 6.65 14.15 23.71
C ASP A 131 6.88 12.79 23.05
N THR A 132 6.63 12.72 21.75
CA THR A 132 6.85 11.53 20.93
C THR A 132 7.79 11.86 19.77
N LEU A 133 8.82 11.03 19.58
CA LEU A 133 9.67 11.06 18.40
C LEU A 133 9.25 9.94 17.45
N THR A 134 8.91 10.27 16.21
CA THR A 134 8.48 9.30 15.18
C THR A 134 9.53 9.17 14.08
N PHE A 135 9.91 7.94 13.77
CA PHE A 135 10.64 7.58 12.56
C PHE A 135 9.74 6.76 11.64
N SER A 136 9.72 7.08 10.35
CA SER A 136 8.95 6.32 9.36
C SER A 136 9.75 6.18 8.07
N TRP A 137 9.80 4.97 7.54
CA TRP A 137 10.36 4.64 6.24
C TRP A 137 9.35 3.85 5.42
N ASN A 138 9.14 4.27 4.18
CA ASN A 138 8.23 3.64 3.23
C ASN A 138 8.97 3.41 1.90
N MET A 139 8.75 2.25 1.30
CA MET A 139 9.28 1.91 -0.02
C MET A 139 8.22 1.20 -0.85
N THR A 140 8.11 1.62 -2.10
CA THR A 140 7.32 0.95 -3.14
C THR A 140 8.24 0.75 -4.34
N ARG A 141 8.44 -0.50 -4.76
CA ARG A 141 9.16 -0.84 -6.00
C ARG A 141 8.21 -1.58 -6.92
N ASP A 142 7.90 -0.96 -8.05
CA ASP A 142 7.04 -1.50 -9.11
C ASP A 142 7.89 -1.83 -10.35
N ASN A 143 7.89 -3.10 -10.74
CA ASN A 143 8.51 -3.59 -11.96
C ASN A 143 7.41 -4.09 -12.91
N ALA A 144 7.09 -3.27 -13.90
CA ALA A 144 6.03 -3.54 -14.85
C ALA A 144 6.41 -3.03 -16.25
N THR A 145 6.07 -3.82 -17.26
CA THR A 145 6.28 -3.49 -18.68
C THR A 145 5.01 -2.84 -19.23
N ARG A 146 4.83 -1.54 -18.97
CA ARG A 146 3.64 -0.79 -19.43
C ARG A 146 3.94 -0.05 -20.74
N PRO A 147 3.15 -0.23 -21.82
CA PRO A 147 3.34 0.50 -23.08
C PRO A 147 3.13 2.02 -22.92
N LEU A 148 2.43 2.45 -21.86
CA LEU A 148 2.23 3.84 -21.51
C LEU A 148 2.56 4.03 -20.02
N ARG A 149 3.69 4.67 -19.70
CA ARG A 149 3.91 5.26 -18.37
C ARG A 149 3.48 6.72 -18.43
N SER A 150 2.40 7.08 -17.73
CA SER A 150 2.06 8.49 -17.51
C SER A 150 3.14 9.09 -16.61
N ASN A 151 3.96 9.98 -17.18
CA ASN A 151 4.94 10.76 -16.46
C ASN A 151 4.28 12.07 -16.00
N ALA A 152 3.29 11.98 -15.11
CA ALA A 152 2.80 13.16 -14.41
C ALA A 152 3.81 13.50 -13.30
N ILE A 153 4.83 14.26 -13.69
CA ILE A 153 5.51 15.20 -12.79
C ILE A 153 4.49 16.29 -12.46
N GLY A 154 4.16 16.39 -11.18
CA GLY A 154 3.48 17.55 -10.61
C GLY A 154 4.50 18.30 -9.78
#